data_AF-A0A382SUE1-F1
#
_entry.id   AF-A0A382SUE1-F1
#
_cell.length_a   1.000
_cell.length_b   1.000
_cell.length_c   1.000
_cell.angle_alpha   90.00
_cell.angle_beta   90.00
_cell.angle_gamma   90.00
#
_symmetry.space_group_name_H-M   'P 1'
#
loop_
_entity.id
_entity.type
_entity.pdbx_description
1 polymer ?
#
loop_
_entity_poly.entity_id
_entity_poly.type
_entity_poly.pdbx_seq_one_letter_code
_entity_poly.pdbx_strand_id
1 'polypeptide(L)'
;MDLLTAIHQRRSHRGDFESKPICQEHLDQLIEAARWAPSPFNVQPWKLLIVADPESKSVIADLTQSAIIEQFKDARFLDDNSRWIRLSEEEWMDEKDGILLSDHLELPSPFDRDPTKAKSILKNARFLSFLGYIKAGKIPAKEISAQVRNSPVLILIVMDHQRR
;
A
#
# COMPACT_ATOMS: atom_id res chain seq x y z
N MET A 1 11.27 -20.26 -12.27
CA MET A 1 9.82 -20.10 -12.10
C MET A 1 9.23 -19.74 -13.45
N ASP A 2 8.15 -20.38 -13.86
CA ASP A 2 7.41 -20.01 -15.07
C ASP A 2 6.45 -18.83 -14.81
N LEU A 3 5.90 -18.26 -15.88
CA LEU A 3 5.05 -17.07 -15.82
C LEU A 3 3.79 -17.27 -14.95
N LEU A 4 3.10 -18.41 -15.08
CA LEU A 4 1.85 -18.64 -14.35
C LEU A 4 2.12 -18.82 -12.86
N THR A 5 3.20 -19.54 -12.53
CA THR A 5 3.65 -19.65 -11.14
C THR A 5 4.00 -18.27 -10.57
N ALA A 6 4.69 -17.41 -11.32
CA ALA A 6 5.02 -16.04 -10.89
C ALA A 6 3.77 -15.21 -10.59
N ILE A 7 2.75 -15.28 -11.45
CA ILE A 7 1.48 -14.57 -11.28
C ILE A 7 0.75 -15.07 -10.02
N HIS A 8 0.64 -16.38 -9.82
CA HIS A 8 -0.08 -16.96 -8.68
C HIS A 8 0.64 -16.78 -7.34
N GLN A 9 1.97 -16.77 -7.35
CA GLN A 9 2.77 -16.63 -6.13
C GLN A 9 3.04 -15.17 -5.74
N ARG A 10 2.81 -14.20 -6.64
CA ARG A 10 2.98 -12.77 -6.34
C ARG A 10 2.17 -12.38 -5.09
N ARG A 11 2.79 -11.63 -4.19
CA ARG A 11 2.16 -10.99 -3.03
C ARG A 11 2.53 -9.51 -2.99
N SER A 12 1.70 -8.71 -2.34
CA SER A 12 2.06 -7.32 -2.03
C SER A 12 2.88 -7.31 -0.75
N HIS A 13 4.21 -7.23 -0.88
CA HIS A 13 5.11 -7.18 0.26
C HIS A 13 5.13 -5.78 0.87
N ARG A 14 4.88 -5.70 2.18
CA ARG A 14 4.85 -4.47 2.98
C ARG A 14 5.77 -4.55 4.20
N GLY A 15 6.81 -5.38 4.11
CA GLY A 15 7.86 -5.46 5.11
C GLY A 15 9.06 -4.59 4.74
N ASP A 16 10.12 -4.72 5.52
CA ASP A 16 11.38 -4.03 5.26
C ASP A 16 12.07 -4.60 4.02
N PHE A 17 12.64 -3.71 3.22
CA PHE A 17 13.48 -4.07 2.09
C PHE A 17 14.94 -4.15 2.52
N GLU A 18 15.72 -5.01 1.86
CA GLU A 18 17.17 -4.96 1.98
C GLU A 18 17.70 -3.61 1.49
N SER A 19 18.77 -3.11 2.14
CA SER A 19 19.46 -1.87 1.72
C SER A 19 20.26 -2.03 0.41
N LYS A 20 20.21 -3.22 -0.20
CA LYS A 20 20.91 -3.55 -1.43
C LYS A 20 20.30 -2.77 -2.61
N PRO A 21 21.11 -2.07 -3.42
CA PRO A 21 20.60 -1.41 -4.61
C PRO A 21 20.08 -2.43 -5.63
N ILE A 22 19.05 -2.03 -6.39
CA ILE A 22 18.56 -2.85 -7.51
C ILE A 22 19.57 -2.77 -8.66
N CYS A 23 19.89 -3.91 -9.26
CA CYS A 23 20.74 -4.00 -10.45
C CYS A 23 20.13 -3.20 -11.61
N GLN A 24 20.92 -2.40 -12.32
CA GLN A 24 20.40 -1.57 -13.42
C GLN A 24 19.77 -2.43 -14.52
N GLU A 25 20.38 -3.57 -14.84
CA GLU A 25 19.89 -4.50 -15.85
C GLU A 25 18.51 -5.07 -15.47
N HIS A 26 18.24 -5.28 -14.18
CA HIS A 26 16.92 -5.71 -13.72
C HIS A 26 15.88 -4.60 -13.87
N LEU A 27 16.25 -3.34 -13.57
CA LEU A 27 15.36 -2.19 -13.79
C LEU A 27 15.04 -2.01 -15.27
N ASP A 28 16.04 -2.11 -16.15
CA ASP A 28 15.86 -1.99 -17.59
C ASP A 28 14.94 -3.09 -18.13
N GLN A 29 15.10 -4.33 -17.65
CA GLN A 29 14.20 -5.44 -17.99
C GLN A 29 12.75 -5.19 -17.54
N LEU A 30 12.55 -4.64 -16.34
CA LEU A 30 11.21 -4.31 -15.83
C LEU A 30 10.56 -3.19 -16.64
N ILE A 31 11.32 -2.13 -16.97
CA ILE A 31 10.85 -1.02 -17.79
C ILE A 31 10.49 -1.52 -19.19
N GLU A 32 11.32 -2.38 -19.78
CA GLU A 32 11.02 -2.92 -21.10
C GLU A 32 9.77 -3.80 -21.09
N ALA A 33 9.62 -4.68 -20.10
CA ALA A 33 8.40 -5.45 -19.93
C ALA A 33 7.15 -4.54 -19.82
N ALA A 34 7.25 -3.42 -19.10
CA ALA A 34 6.17 -2.45 -18.99
C ALA A 34 5.85 -1.74 -20.33
N ARG A 35 6.85 -1.48 -21.18
CA ARG A 35 6.66 -0.90 -22.52
C ARG A 35 5.87 -1.81 -23.47
N TRP A 36 5.95 -3.12 -23.28
CA TRP A 36 5.18 -4.10 -24.06
C TRP A 36 3.70 -4.20 -23.66
N ALA A 37 3.24 -3.46 -22.65
CA ALA A 37 1.83 -3.40 -22.29
C ALA A 37 0.99 -2.88 -23.49
N PRO A 38 -0.19 -3.48 -23.76
CA PRO A 38 -1.02 -3.09 -24.91
C PRO A 38 -1.46 -1.63 -24.81
N SER A 39 -1.37 -0.91 -25.93
CA SER A 39 -1.75 0.50 -26.03
C SER A 39 -2.69 0.72 -27.22
N PRO A 40 -4.00 0.95 -26.99
CA PRO A 40 -4.93 1.29 -28.07
C PRO A 40 -4.44 2.51 -28.85
N PHE A 41 -4.46 2.40 -30.19
CA PHE A 41 -3.96 3.44 -31.11
C PHE A 41 -2.49 3.84 -30.87
N ASN A 42 -1.74 3.04 -30.11
CA ASN A 42 -0.35 3.26 -29.75
C ASN A 42 -0.06 4.60 -29.03
N VAL A 43 -1.06 5.15 -28.32
CA VAL A 43 -0.95 6.47 -27.67
C VAL A 43 0.06 6.52 -26.52
N GLN A 44 0.37 5.36 -25.92
CA GLN A 44 1.35 5.19 -24.84
C GLN A 44 1.29 6.32 -23.79
N PRO A 45 0.13 6.50 -23.13
CA PRO A 45 -0.17 7.70 -22.34
C PRO A 45 0.44 7.65 -20.93
N TRP A 46 1.43 6.79 -20.69
CA TRP A 46 2.06 6.62 -19.38
C TRP A 46 3.51 7.09 -19.40
N LYS A 47 3.96 7.65 -18.27
CA LYS A 47 5.37 7.89 -17.96
C LYS A 47 5.75 7.06 -16.75
N LEU A 48 6.93 6.44 -16.82
CA LEU A 48 7.57 5.73 -15.73
C LEU A 48 8.68 6.64 -15.17
N LEU A 49 8.56 7.03 -13.91
CA LEU A 49 9.58 7.83 -13.22
C LEU A 49 10.29 6.94 -12.20
N ILE A 50 11.59 6.76 -12.38
CA ILE A 50 12.44 5.99 -11.47
C ILE A 50 13.05 6.96 -10.47
N VAL A 51 12.74 6.77 -9.19
CA VAL A 51 13.21 7.61 -8.09
C VAL A 51 14.06 6.77 -7.15
N ALA A 52 15.38 6.96 -7.22
CA ALA A 52 16.36 6.25 -6.40
C ALA A 52 17.10 7.17 -5.42
N ASP A 53 17.12 8.48 -5.68
CA ASP A 53 17.84 9.42 -4.82
C ASP A 53 17.14 9.59 -3.45
N PRO A 54 17.92 9.69 -2.36
CA PRO A 54 17.35 9.80 -1.02
C PRO A 54 16.48 11.04 -0.79
N GLU A 55 16.79 12.17 -1.44
CA GLU A 55 16.09 13.43 -1.24
C GLU A 55 14.65 13.35 -1.77
N SER A 56 14.48 12.94 -3.02
CA SER A 56 13.16 12.77 -3.65
C SER A 56 12.34 11.71 -2.94
N LYS A 57 12.95 10.58 -2.53
CA LYS A 57 12.27 9.57 -1.71
C LYS A 57 11.80 10.14 -0.37
N SER A 58 12.60 11.00 0.28
CA SER A 58 12.20 11.64 1.53
C SER A 58 11.00 12.56 1.33
N VAL A 59 10.97 13.36 0.25
CA VAL A 59 9.83 14.21 -0.08
C VAL A 59 8.56 13.38 -0.27
N ILE A 60 8.64 12.28 -1.04
CA ILE A 60 7.49 11.38 -1.26
C ILE A 60 7.06 10.72 0.06
N ALA A 61 8.02 10.33 0.91
CA ALA A 61 7.73 9.75 2.23
C ALA A 61 7.00 10.74 3.15
N ASP A 62 7.36 12.02 3.14
CA ASP A 62 6.73 13.06 3.96
C ASP A 62 5.32 13.40 3.44
N LEU A 63 5.15 13.44 2.11
CA LEU A 63 3.84 13.54 1.47
C LEU A 63 2.95 12.35 1.81
N THR A 64 3.50 11.14 1.77
CA THR A 64 2.78 9.91 2.16
C THR A 64 2.33 9.97 3.61
N GLN A 65 3.20 10.42 4.51
CA GLN A 65 2.85 10.59 5.92
C GLN A 65 1.69 11.58 6.10
N SER A 66 1.77 12.75 5.45
CA SER A 66 0.73 13.76 5.50
C SER A 66 -0.59 13.24 4.94
N ALA A 67 -0.56 12.56 3.79
CA ALA A 67 -1.74 12.00 3.15
C ALA A 67 -2.46 10.98 4.05
N ILE A 68 -1.72 10.07 4.69
CA ILE A 68 -2.31 9.08 5.60
C ILE A 68 -2.93 9.77 6.82
N ILE A 69 -2.27 10.77 7.40
CA ILE A 69 -2.83 11.52 8.54
C ILE A 69 -4.16 12.19 8.17
N GLU A 70 -4.24 12.82 6.99
CA GLU A 70 -5.50 13.40 6.50
C GLU A 70 -6.55 12.34 6.22
N GLN A 71 -6.17 11.21 5.63
CA GLN A 71 -7.06 10.11 5.29
C GLN A 71 -7.74 9.51 6.53
N PHE A 72 -7.05 9.41 7.67
CA PHE A 72 -7.61 8.96 8.94
C PHE A 72 -8.64 9.94 9.56
N LYS A 73 -8.76 11.15 9.03
CA LYS A 73 -9.82 12.11 9.42
C LYS A 73 -11.08 11.95 8.58
N ASP A 74 -11.05 11.24 7.46
CA ASP A 74 -12.22 11.02 6.60
C ASP A 74 -13.04 9.83 7.10
N ALA A 75 -14.24 10.11 7.60
CA ALA A 75 -15.18 9.09 8.06
C ALA A 75 -15.58 8.08 6.97
N ARG A 76 -15.67 8.53 5.71
CA ARG A 76 -16.00 7.64 4.57
C ARG A 76 -14.87 6.68 4.31
N PHE A 77 -13.62 7.17 4.34
CA PHE A 77 -12.46 6.31 4.21
C PHE A 77 -12.44 5.22 5.29
N LEU A 78 -12.67 5.59 6.55
CA LEU A 78 -12.69 4.61 7.65
C LEU A 78 -13.83 3.60 7.51
N ASP A 79 -15.02 4.03 7.06
CA ASP A 79 -16.16 3.15 6.82
C ASP A 79 -15.90 2.19 5.66
N ASP A 80 -15.36 2.68 4.55
CA ASP A 80 -15.08 1.87 3.37
C ASP A 80 -13.95 0.88 3.65
N ASN A 81 -12.87 1.32 4.31
CA ASN A 81 -11.74 0.46 4.63
C ASN A 81 -12.12 -0.64 5.63
N SER A 82 -12.99 -0.35 6.62
CA SER A 82 -13.37 -1.36 7.61
C SER A 82 -14.17 -2.53 7.03
N ARG A 83 -14.88 -2.32 5.90
CA ARG A 83 -15.60 -3.38 5.17
C ARG A 83 -14.67 -4.42 4.54
N TRP A 84 -13.41 -4.07 4.29
CA TRP A 84 -12.41 -4.93 3.65
C TRP A 84 -11.45 -5.59 4.63
N ILE A 85 -11.62 -5.37 5.94
CA ILE A 85 -10.82 -6.02 6.97
C ILE A 85 -11.48 -7.35 7.35
N ARG A 86 -10.69 -8.42 7.40
CA ARG A 86 -11.09 -9.76 7.82
C ARG A 86 -10.46 -10.06 9.17
N LEU A 87 -11.25 -10.55 10.13
CA LEU A 87 -10.84 -10.72 11.53
C LEU A 87 -10.38 -12.14 11.85
N SER A 88 -10.61 -13.10 10.95
CA SER A 88 -10.11 -14.46 11.07
C SER A 88 -9.74 -15.05 9.71
N GLU A 89 -8.88 -16.06 9.71
CA GLU A 89 -8.57 -16.84 8.50
C GLU A 89 -9.83 -17.50 7.92
N GLU A 90 -10.74 -17.98 8.77
CA GLU A 90 -12.02 -18.58 8.33
C GLU A 90 -12.86 -17.57 7.56
N GLU A 91 -13.06 -16.35 8.09
CA GLU A 91 -13.78 -15.27 7.39
C GLU A 91 -13.08 -14.90 6.08
N TRP A 92 -11.75 -14.82 6.08
CA TRP A 92 -10.99 -14.48 4.88
C TRP A 92 -11.10 -15.55 3.78
N MET A 93 -11.08 -16.83 4.15
CA MET A 93 -11.20 -17.95 3.22
C MET A 93 -12.63 -18.13 2.69
N ASP A 94 -13.65 -17.76 3.46
CA ASP A 94 -15.06 -17.77 3.05
C ASP A 94 -15.38 -16.64 2.07
N GLU A 95 -15.04 -15.40 2.44
CA GLU A 95 -15.32 -14.19 1.63
C GLU A 95 -14.42 -14.09 0.39
N LYS A 96 -13.20 -14.63 0.44
CA LYS A 96 -12.22 -14.66 -0.66
C LYS A 96 -11.81 -13.28 -1.19
N ASP A 97 -11.89 -12.28 -0.33
CA ASP A 97 -11.55 -10.89 -0.62
C ASP A 97 -11.01 -10.18 0.63
N GLY A 98 -10.69 -8.88 0.49
CA GLY A 98 -10.21 -8.08 1.61
C GLY A 98 -8.81 -8.46 2.09
N ILE A 99 -8.47 -7.96 3.27
CA ILE A 99 -7.18 -8.14 3.93
C ILE A 99 -7.35 -8.77 5.31
N LEU A 100 -6.50 -9.74 5.64
CA LEU A 100 -6.46 -10.31 6.97
C LEU A 100 -5.81 -9.31 7.94
N LEU A 101 -6.50 -8.97 9.02
CA LEU A 101 -6.05 -7.93 9.96
C LEU A 101 -4.68 -8.28 10.58
N SER A 102 -4.48 -9.55 10.94
CA SER A 102 -3.27 -10.03 11.60
C SER A 102 -2.03 -10.01 10.69
N ASP A 103 -2.19 -9.99 9.37
CA ASP A 103 -1.06 -9.90 8.42
C ASP A 103 -0.53 -8.47 8.27
N HIS A 104 -1.24 -7.49 8.82
CA HIS A 104 -0.98 -6.07 8.57
C HIS A 104 -0.83 -5.23 9.82
N LEU A 105 -1.36 -5.67 10.96
CA LEU A 105 -1.30 -4.92 12.21
C LEU A 105 -0.99 -5.84 13.38
N GLU A 106 0.00 -5.45 14.18
CA GLU A 106 0.14 -5.97 15.53
C GLU A 106 -0.96 -5.37 16.40
N LEU A 107 -1.90 -6.21 16.84
CA LEU A 107 -3.00 -5.79 17.66
C LEU A 107 -2.59 -5.75 19.14
N PRO A 108 -3.03 -4.76 19.93
CA PRO A 108 -2.81 -4.76 21.36
C PRO A 108 -3.72 -5.80 22.03
N SER A 109 -3.28 -6.32 23.18
CA SER A 109 -4.14 -7.14 24.03
C SER A 109 -5.42 -6.40 24.45
N PRO A 110 -6.61 -7.03 24.42
CA PRO A 110 -6.87 -8.46 24.19
C PRO A 110 -7.19 -8.86 22.73
N PHE A 111 -7.01 -7.94 21.77
CA PHE A 111 -7.32 -8.17 20.35
C PHE A 111 -6.27 -9.02 19.63
N ASP A 112 -5.04 -9.09 20.17
CA ASP A 112 -3.97 -10.01 19.75
C ASP A 112 -4.40 -11.48 19.76
N ARG A 113 -5.17 -11.89 20.79
CA ARG A 113 -5.62 -13.28 20.98
C ARG A 113 -6.90 -13.59 20.24
N ASP A 114 -7.74 -12.59 20.03
CA ASP A 114 -9.04 -12.73 19.39
C ASP A 114 -9.40 -11.43 18.65
N PRO A 115 -8.97 -11.29 17.39
CA PRO A 115 -9.26 -10.10 16.59
C PRO A 115 -10.75 -9.92 16.33
N THR A 116 -11.56 -10.97 16.45
CA THR A 116 -13.03 -10.89 16.23
C THR A 116 -13.71 -9.95 17.23
N LYS A 117 -13.08 -9.69 18.38
CA LYS A 117 -13.53 -8.68 19.37
C LYS A 117 -13.51 -7.25 18.82
N ALA A 118 -12.72 -6.98 17.78
CA ALA A 118 -12.69 -5.68 17.12
C ALA A 118 -13.89 -5.45 16.17
N LYS A 119 -14.75 -6.46 15.93
CA LYS A 119 -15.86 -6.38 14.97
C LYS A 119 -16.80 -5.19 15.20
N SER A 120 -17.16 -4.92 16.46
CA SER A 120 -18.03 -3.78 16.78
C SER A 120 -17.34 -2.43 16.53
N ILE A 121 -16.03 -2.35 16.78
CA ILE A 121 -15.20 -1.17 16.52
C ILE A 121 -15.14 -0.91 15.00
N LEU A 122 -14.84 -1.95 14.21
CA LEU A 122 -14.79 -1.85 12.75
C LEU A 122 -16.14 -1.48 12.13
N LYS A 123 -17.25 -2.06 12.61
CA LYS A 123 -18.61 -1.68 12.16
C LYS A 123 -18.93 -0.21 12.37
N ASN A 124 -18.30 0.42 13.37
CA ASN A 124 -18.52 1.82 13.73
C ASN A 124 -17.31 2.70 13.37
N ALA A 125 -16.40 2.23 12.51
CA ALA A 125 -15.14 2.91 12.20
C ALA A 125 -15.32 4.35 11.71
N ARG A 126 -16.40 4.64 10.98
CA ARG A 126 -16.75 6.01 10.55
C ARG A 126 -16.79 7.03 11.69
N PHE A 127 -17.25 6.60 12.87
CA PHE A 127 -17.38 7.45 14.04
C PHE A 127 -16.05 7.64 14.78
N LEU A 128 -14.99 6.92 14.38
CA LEU A 128 -13.65 7.03 14.95
C LEU A 128 -12.79 8.06 14.20
N SER A 129 -13.31 8.72 13.15
CA SER A 129 -12.57 9.73 12.38
C SER A 129 -12.08 10.91 13.23
N PHE A 130 -12.78 11.23 14.33
CA PHE A 130 -12.32 12.25 15.29
C PHE A 130 -10.97 11.86 15.92
N LEU A 131 -10.65 10.57 16.02
CA LEU A 131 -9.35 10.09 16.51
C LEU A 131 -8.20 10.51 15.56
N GLY A 132 -8.47 10.68 14.27
CA GLY A 132 -7.53 11.22 13.30
C GLY A 132 -7.05 12.64 13.66
N TYR A 133 -7.93 13.46 14.25
CA TYR A 133 -7.61 14.84 14.68
C TYR A 133 -6.75 14.88 15.95
N ILE A 134 -6.81 13.85 16.80
CA ILE A 134 -5.93 13.68 17.96
C ILE A 134 -4.68 12.85 17.63
N LYS A 135 -4.31 12.77 16.35
CA LYS A 135 -3.06 12.18 15.86
C LYS A 135 -2.98 10.65 15.91
N ALA A 136 -4.10 9.92 16.04
CA ALA A 136 -4.09 8.45 16.02
C ALA A 136 -3.51 7.87 14.71
N GLY A 137 -3.72 8.55 13.57
CA GLY A 137 -3.14 8.16 12.28
C GLY A 137 -1.61 8.34 12.17
N LYS A 138 -0.94 8.99 13.14
CA LYS A 138 0.51 9.28 13.03
C LYS A 138 1.39 8.05 13.10
N ILE A 139 1.00 7.04 13.87
CA ILE A 139 1.77 5.80 14.03
C ILE A 139 1.81 5.05 12.70
N PRO A 140 0.67 4.64 12.12
CA PRO A 140 0.69 3.93 10.83
C PRO A 140 1.27 4.81 9.70
N ALA A 141 1.05 6.12 9.74
CA ALA A 141 1.65 7.04 8.76
C ALA A 141 3.18 7.06 8.84
N LYS A 142 3.77 6.97 10.04
CA LYS A 142 5.22 6.97 10.23
C LYS A 142 5.86 5.68 9.72
N GLU A 143 5.23 4.54 9.97
CA GLU A 143 5.72 3.23 9.48
C GLU A 143 5.70 3.18 7.95
N ILE A 144 4.57 3.52 7.32
CA ILE A 144 4.46 3.51 5.86
C ILE A 144 5.43 4.54 5.24
N SER A 145 5.55 5.74 5.83
CA SER A 145 6.53 6.74 5.39
C SER A 145 7.97 6.24 5.49
N ALA A 146 8.32 5.51 6.57
CA ALA A 146 9.65 4.91 6.71
C ALA A 146 9.91 3.87 5.61
N GLN A 147 8.94 3.03 5.27
CA GLN A 147 9.06 2.08 4.17
C GLN A 147 9.31 2.78 2.84
N VAL A 148 8.57 3.86 2.54
CA VAL A 148 8.79 4.67 1.32
C VAL A 148 10.21 5.26 1.32
N ARG A 149 10.64 5.87 2.43
CA ARG A 149 11.95 6.51 2.54
C ARG A 149 13.09 5.50 2.35
N ASN A 150 12.94 4.32 2.94
CA ASN A 150 13.96 3.27 2.98
C ASN A 150 13.90 2.30 1.80
N SER A 151 12.87 2.38 0.95
CA SER A 151 12.76 1.56 -0.27
C SER A 151 14.00 1.73 -1.16
N PRO A 152 14.50 0.66 -1.81
CA PRO A 152 15.68 0.76 -2.68
C PRO A 152 15.41 1.61 -3.92
N VAL A 153 14.18 1.59 -4.43
CA VAL A 153 13.71 2.42 -5.54
C VAL A 153 12.20 2.63 -5.42
N LEU A 154 11.71 3.79 -5.88
CA LEU A 154 10.29 4.02 -6.17
C LEU A 154 10.11 4.12 -7.67
N ILE A 155 9.10 3.43 -8.21
CA ILE A 155 8.69 3.54 -9.61
C ILE A 155 7.32 4.19 -9.63
N LEU A 156 7.23 5.43 -10.07
CA LEU A 156 5.96 6.14 -10.22
C LEU A 156 5.42 5.94 -11.64
N ILE A 157 4.17 5.49 -11.74
CA ILE A 157 3.45 5.37 -13.00
C ILE A 157 2.47 6.53 -13.07
N VAL A 158 2.66 7.44 -14.02
CA VAL A 158 1.81 8.64 -14.16
C VAL A 158 1.23 8.72 -15.56
N MET A 159 0.04 9.32 -15.68
CA MET A 159 -0.60 9.57 -16.96
C MET A 159 -0.06 10.87 -17.57
N ASP A 160 0.34 10.81 -18.85
CA ASP A 160 0.72 11.99 -19.63
C ASP A 160 -0.54 12.62 -20.25
N HIS A 161 -1.08 13.62 -19.56
CA HIS A 161 -2.25 14.37 -20.04
C HIS A 161 -1.92 15.43 -21.10
N GLN A 162 -0.64 15.63 -21.44
CA GLN A 162 -0.21 16.59 -22.47
C GLN A 162 -0.11 15.98 -23.86
N ARG A 163 0.17 14.67 -23.95
CA ARG A 163 0.04 13.89 -25.19
C ARG A 163 -1.44 13.56 -25.41
N ARG A 164 -2.13 14.45 -26.14
CA ARG A 164 -3.47 14.19 -26.70
C ARG A 164 -3.35 13.75 -28.14
#